data_AF-A0A9X6ZR04-F1
#
_entry.id   AF-A0A9X6ZR04-F1
#
_cell.length_a   1.000
_cell.length_b   1.000
_cell.length_c   1.000
_cell.angle_alpha   90.00
_cell.angle_beta   90.00
_cell.angle_gamma   90.00
#
_symmetry.space_group_name_H-M   'P 1'
#
loop_
_entity.id
_entity.type
_entity.pdbx_description
1 polymer ?
#
loop_
_entity_poly.entity_id
_entity_poly.type
_entity_poly.pdbx_seq_one_letter_code
_entity_poly.pdbx_strand_id
1 'polypeptide(L)'
;MYSVWKFVLESQETQMLEVPLGAEILSTETQGDDIVVYALVDTEQTEKEYKDVRVYGTGVPIPDVITEYNFLGTAKFYNGSMMFHVFYK
;
A
#
# COMPACT_ATOMS: atom_id res chain seq x y z
N MET A 1 -21.59 -7.63 2.05
CA MET A 1 -21.38 -6.99 3.40
C MET A 1 -20.00 -6.34 3.41
N TYR A 2 -19.73 -5.23 4.11
CA TYR A 2 -18.40 -4.60 4.08
C TYR A 2 -17.54 -4.89 5.33
N SER A 3 -16.23 -5.04 5.13
CA SER A 3 -15.23 -5.17 6.20
C SER A 3 -13.90 -4.52 5.82
N VAL A 4 -13.08 -4.16 6.80
CA VAL A 4 -11.72 -3.64 6.56
C VAL A 4 -10.73 -4.79 6.57
N TRP A 5 -10.06 -5.00 5.44
CA TRP A 5 -9.03 -6.02 5.30
C TRP A 5 -7.64 -5.40 5.42
N LYS A 6 -6.67 -6.21 5.83
CA LYS A 6 -5.27 -5.83 5.97
C LYS A 6 -4.42 -6.66 5.03
N PHE A 7 -3.52 -6.00 4.33
CA PHE A 7 -2.56 -6.62 3.44
C PHE A 7 -1.15 -6.18 3.85
N VAL A 8 -0.25 -7.15 4.01
CA VAL A 8 1.16 -6.88 4.31
C VAL A 8 1.88 -6.67 3.00
N LEU A 9 2.65 -5.59 2.89
CA LEU A 9 3.52 -5.35 1.74
C LEU A 9 4.82 -6.13 1.91
N GLU A 10 5.33 -6.66 0.81
CA GLU A 10 6.65 -7.26 0.77
C GLU A 10 7.73 -6.17 0.82
N SER A 11 8.93 -6.54 1.26
CA SER A 11 10.12 -5.66 1.29
C SER A 11 10.69 -5.44 -0.12
N GLN A 12 9.88 -4.90 -1.03
CA GLN A 12 10.22 -4.60 -2.42
C GLN A 12 9.71 -3.20 -2.80
N GLU A 13 10.46 -2.49 -3.65
CA GLU A 13 10.07 -1.15 -4.12
C GLU A 13 8.81 -1.18 -4.99
N THR A 14 8.55 -2.28 -5.70
CA THR A 14 7.45 -2.43 -6.64
C THR A 14 6.81 -3.78 -6.44
N GLN A 15 5.48 -3.82 -6.32
CA GLN A 15 4.74 -5.05 -6.10
C GLN A 15 3.29 -4.92 -6.57
N MET A 16 2.68 -6.06 -6.90
CA MET A 16 1.27 -6.12 -7.23
C MET A 16 0.49 -6.61 -6.00
N LEU A 17 -0.39 -5.77 -5.48
CA LEU A 17 -1.24 -6.11 -4.35
C LEU A 17 -2.56 -6.71 -4.86
N GLU A 18 -2.78 -8.01 -4.61
CA GLU A 18 -4.04 -8.67 -4.93
C GLU A 18 -5.12 -8.28 -3.92
N VAL A 19 -6.22 -7.72 -4.41
CA VAL A 19 -7.38 -7.33 -3.60
C VAL A 19 -8.69 -7.81 -4.25
N PRO A 20 -9.78 -7.95 -3.50
CA PRO A 20 -11.10 -8.16 -4.10
C PRO A 20 -11.47 -7.02 -5.05
N LEU A 21 -12.14 -7.36 -6.15
CA LEU A 21 -12.55 -6.39 -7.16
C LEU A 21 -13.44 -5.29 -6.56
N GLY A 22 -13.09 -4.02 -6.82
CA GLY A 22 -13.78 -2.86 -6.29
C GLY A 22 -13.42 -2.51 -4.84
N ALA A 23 -12.39 -3.15 -4.26
CA ALA A 23 -11.90 -2.77 -2.94
C ALA A 23 -11.38 -1.33 -2.93
N GLU A 24 -11.82 -0.54 -1.95
CA GLU A 24 -11.36 0.83 -1.77
C GLU A 24 -10.13 0.85 -0.86
N ILE A 25 -8.99 1.30 -1.38
CA ILE A 25 -7.76 1.47 -0.59
C ILE A 25 -7.95 2.65 0.36
N LEU A 26 -7.73 2.42 1.66
CA LEU A 26 -8.00 3.40 2.71
C LEU A 26 -6.74 4.12 3.19
N SER A 27 -5.74 3.35 3.63
CA SER A 27 -4.55 3.89 4.26
C SER A 27 -3.40 2.88 4.26
N THR A 28 -2.21 3.37 4.59
CA THR A 28 -1.05 2.54 4.94
C THR A 28 -0.54 2.91 6.33
N GLU A 29 0.06 1.97 7.04
CA GLU A 29 0.70 2.20 8.33
C GLU A 29 1.83 1.20 8.59
N THR A 30 2.70 1.52 9.54
CA THR A 30 3.63 0.53 10.12
C THR A 30 2.92 -0.29 11.20
N GLN A 31 2.91 -1.61 11.06
CA GLN A 31 2.39 -2.51 12.08
C GLN A 31 3.41 -3.59 12.40
N GLY A 32 4.01 -3.51 13.59
CA GLY A 32 5.16 -4.36 13.92
C GLY A 32 6.36 -3.97 13.06
N ASP A 33 6.91 -4.97 12.37
CA ASP A 33 8.06 -4.79 11.47
C ASP A 33 7.63 -4.67 9.99
N ASP A 34 6.33 -4.55 9.72
CA ASP A 34 5.77 -4.55 8.37
C ASP A 34 5.12 -3.21 7.99
N ILE A 35 5.12 -2.92 6.69
CA ILE A 35 4.22 -1.93 6.10
C ILE A 35 2.92 -2.65 5.73
N VAL A 36 1.78 -2.12 6.18
CA VAL A 36 0.47 -2.68 5.85
C VAL A 36 -0.37 -1.69 5.08
N VAL A 37 -1.24 -2.21 4.22
CA VAL A 37 -2.29 -1.48 3.51
C VAL A 37 -3.65 -1.97 3.99
N TYR A 38 -4.56 -1.04 4.25
CA TYR A 38 -5.94 -1.33 4.60
C TYR A 38 -6.87 -1.02 3.43
N ALA A 39 -7.88 -1.87 3.24
CA ALA A 39 -8.90 -1.65 2.22
C ALA A 39 -10.30 -1.96 2.76
N LEU A 40 -11.30 -1.20 2.32
CA LEU A 40 -12.71 -1.52 2.52
C LEU A 40 -13.14 -2.52 1.43
N VAL A 41 -13.62 -3.68 1.86
CA VAL A 41 -13.89 -4.82 1.00
C VAL A 41 -15.33 -5.26 1.16
N ASP A 42 -16.03 -5.44 0.04
CA ASP A 42 -17.27 -6.23 0.02
C ASP A 42 -16.92 -7.72 0.17
N THR A 43 -17.30 -8.32 1.29
CA THR A 43 -16.98 -9.70 1.66
C THR A 43 -17.63 -10.74 0.76
N GLU A 44 -18.62 -10.35 -0.05
CA GLU A 44 -19.27 -11.23 -1.01
C GLU A 44 -18.58 -11.22 -2.38
N GLN A 45 -17.63 -10.31 -2.60
CA GLN A 45 -16.83 -10.26 -3.82
C GLN A 45 -15.81 -11.41 -3.87
N THR A 46 -15.89 -12.21 -4.93
CA THR A 46 -15.00 -13.36 -5.15
C THR A 46 -13.93 -13.10 -6.22
N GLU A 47 -14.18 -12.18 -7.16
CA GLU A 47 -13.23 -11.76 -8.17
C GLU A 47 -12.11 -10.92 -7.54
N LYS A 48 -10.93 -10.98 -8.18
CA LYS A 48 -9.72 -10.30 -7.74
C LYS A 48 -9.28 -9.28 -8.78
N GLU A 49 -8.63 -8.23 -8.30
CA GLU A 49 -7.86 -7.31 -9.11
C GLU A 49 -6.49 -7.07 -8.46
N TYR A 50 -5.58 -6.47 -9.22
CA TYR A 50 -4.25 -6.12 -8.73
C TYR A 50 -4.08 -4.61 -8.74
N LYS A 51 -3.59 -4.06 -7.63
CA LYS A 51 -3.12 -2.67 -7.54
C LYS A 51 -1.59 -2.66 -7.65
N ASP A 52 -1.04 -1.80 -8.49
CA ASP A 52 0.43 -1.61 -8.52
C ASP A 52 0.80 -0.71 -7.34
N VAL A 53 1.60 -1.23 -6.42
CA VAL A 53 2.06 -0.54 -5.21
C VAL A 53 3.55 -0.27 -5.29
N ARG A 54 3.93 0.99 -5.04
CA ARG A 54 5.33 1.45 -5.01
C ARG A 54 5.69 1.95 -3.62
N VAL A 55 6.87 1.57 -3.13
CA VAL A 55 7.37 1.96 -1.80
C VAL A 55 8.77 2.56 -1.94
N TYR A 56 8.95 3.78 -1.44
CA TYR A 56 10.23 4.49 -1.54
C TYR A 56 10.65 5.14 -0.22
N GLY A 57 11.94 5.06 0.08
CA GLY A 57 12.54 5.77 1.21
C GLY A 57 12.68 7.27 0.94
N THR A 58 12.68 8.07 2.00
CA THR A 58 12.92 9.52 1.90
C THR A 58 14.32 9.84 1.37
N GLY A 59 14.40 10.77 0.40
CA GLY A 59 15.67 11.30 -0.11
C GLY A 59 16.34 10.45 -1.19
N VAL A 60 15.71 9.36 -1.63
CA VAL A 60 16.19 8.51 -2.72
C VAL A 60 15.58 8.99 -4.05
N PRO A 61 16.35 9.06 -5.16
CA PRO A 61 15.78 9.29 -6.49
C PRO A 61 14.81 8.17 -6.87
N ILE A 62 13.64 8.53 -7.41
CA ILE A 62 12.61 7.57 -7.82
C ILE A 62 12.18 7.83 -9.27
N PRO A 63 11.64 6.82 -9.98
CA PRO A 63 11.26 6.99 -11.39
C PRO A 63 10.12 8.00 -11.61
N ASP A 64 10.19 8.75 -12.71
CA ASP A 64 9.21 9.80 -13.06
C ASP A 64 7.76 9.29 -13.18
N VAL A 65 7.58 8.00 -13.49
CA VAL A 65 6.26 7.35 -13.59
C VAL A 65 5.45 7.47 -12.31
N ILE A 66 6.11 7.71 -11.16
CA ILE A 66 5.44 7.91 -9.87
C ILE A 66 4.43 9.06 -9.88
N THR A 67 4.61 10.03 -10.79
CA THR A 67 3.68 11.16 -10.97
C THR A 67 2.30 10.74 -11.48
N GLU A 68 2.17 9.51 -12.00
CA GLU A 68 0.90 8.91 -12.39
C GLU A 68 0.22 8.10 -11.27
N TYR A 69 0.85 7.97 -10.10
CA TYR A 69 0.35 7.18 -8.97
C TYR A 69 -0.32 8.08 -7.94
N ASN A 70 -1.23 7.48 -7.19
CA ASN A 70 -1.82 8.11 -6.02
C ASN A 70 -0.92 7.91 -4.80
N PHE A 71 -0.66 8.96 -4.04
CA PHE A 71 0.01 8.85 -2.75
C PHE A 71 -0.95 8.26 -1.72
N LEU A 72 -0.55 7.15 -1.09
CA LEU A 72 -1.35 6.45 -0.08
C LEU A 72 -1.04 6.92 1.34
N GLY A 73 0.25 7.15 1.64
CA GLY A 73 0.67 7.56 2.96
C GLY A 73 2.13 7.27 3.25
N THR A 74 2.50 7.37 4.52
CA THR A 74 3.89 7.20 4.96
C THR A 74 3.97 6.26 6.15
N ALA A 75 4.69 5.16 5.98
CA ALA A 75 5.03 4.21 7.03
C ALA A 75 6.29 4.69 7.77
N LYS A 76 6.28 4.57 9.10
CA LYS A 76 7.31 5.11 10.00
C LYS A 76 7.95 4.00 10.81
N PHE A 77 9.21 3.73 10.55
CA PHE A 77 10.01 2.76 11.29
C PHE A 77 10.92 3.45 12.29
N TYR A 78 11.30 2.70 13.34
CA TYR A 78 12.28 3.13 14.33
C TYR A 78 11.99 4.55 14.88
N ASN A 79 10.76 4.76 15.36
CA ASN A 79 10.25 6.04 15.86
C ASN A 79 10.40 7.20 14.85
N GLY A 80 10.25 6.91 13.57
CA GLY A 80 10.30 7.91 12.49
C GLY A 80 11.71 8.28 12.04
N SER A 81 12.74 7.55 12.47
CA SER A 81 14.09 7.73 11.91
C SER A 81 14.21 7.16 10.49
N MET A 82 13.29 6.27 10.10
CA MET A 82 13.18 5.72 8.76
C MET A 82 11.74 5.86 8.27
N MET A 83 11.58 6.50 7.11
CA MET A 83 10.27 6.86 6.56
C MET A 83 10.16 6.28 5.16
N PHE A 84 9.06 5.58 4.89
CA PHE A 84 8.75 5.02 3.58
C PHE A 84 7.42 5.57 3.07
N HIS A 85 7.42 6.03 1.83
CA HIS A 85 6.26 6.62 1.18
C HIS A 85 5.65 5.58 0.23
N VAL A 86 4.36 5.32 0.41
CA VAL A 86 3.63 4.31 -0.35
C VAL A 86 2.74 5.00 -1.38
N PHE A 87 2.80 4.52 -2.61
CA PHE A 87 1.99 4.99 -3.74
C PHE A 87 1.27 3.81 -4.38
N TYR A 88 0.14 4.06 -5.02
CA TYR A 88 -0.62 3.01 -5.71
C TYR A 88 -1.31 3.50 -6.99
N LYS A 89 -1.59 2.55 -7.89
CA LYS A 89 -2.35 2.75 -9.13
C LYS A 89 -3.37 1.62 -9.31
#